data_AF-A0A0U9HQ72-F1
#
_entry.id   AF-A0A0U9HQ72-F1
#
_cell.length_a   1.000
_cell.length_b   1.000
_cell.length_c   1.000
_cell.angle_alpha   90.00
_cell.angle_beta   90.00
_cell.angle_gamma   90.00
#
_symmetry.space_group_name_H-M   'P 1'
#
loop_
_entity.id
_entity.type
_entity.pdbx_description
1 polymer ?
#
loop_
_entity_poly.entity_id
_entity_poly.type
_entity_poly.pdbx_seq_one_letter_code
_entity_poly.pdbx_strand_id
1 'polypeptide(L)' 'MTFKIFINYTLSFIMWLVIGRAILSLFTKDPGNPVYGIFLKATEPIYKVTRKIFPKGTTIFIIIFIVIVRILVVKYL' A
#
# COMPACT_ATOMS: atom_id res chain seq x y z
N MET A 1 8.64 -22.45 -9.33
CA MET A 1 8.63 -21.27 -10.23
C MET A 1 7.37 -20.42 -10.04
N THR A 2 6.18 -21.03 -10.06
CA THR A 2 4.87 -20.34 -9.96
C THR A 2 4.62 -19.58 -8.66
N PHE A 3 5.05 -20.12 -7.51
CA PHE A 3 4.81 -19.49 -6.20
C PHE A 3 5.52 -18.13 -6.05
N LYS A 4 6.78 -18.03 -6.47
CA LYS A 4 7.55 -16.77 -6.42
C LYS A 4 6.89 -15.68 -7.26
N ILE A 5 6.41 -16.06 -8.46
CA ILE A 5 5.73 -15.16 -9.39
C ILE A 5 4.43 -14.65 -8.75
N PHE A 6 3.61 -15.55 -8.21
CA PHE A 6 2.35 -15.18 -7.57
C PHE A 6 2.55 -14.18 -6.40
N ILE A 7 3.53 -14.44 -5.55
CA ILE A 7 3.89 -13.55 -4.43
C ILE A 7 4.35 -12.18 -4.95
N ASN A 8 5.22 -12.15 -5.96
CA ASN A 8 5.72 -10.90 -6.54
C ASN A 8 4.59 -10.05 -7.15
N TYR A 9 3.68 -10.67 -7.92
CA TYR A 9 2.54 -9.96 -8.49
C TYR A 9 1.59 -9.44 -7.41
N THR A 10 1.27 -10.26 -6.40
CA THR A 10 0.38 -9.85 -5.30
C THR A 10 0.95 -8.66 -4.52
N LEU A 11 2.25 -8.72 -4.17
CA LEU A 11 2.94 -7.62 -3.50
C LEU A 11 3.01 -6.36 -4.36
N SER A 12 3.30 -6.52 -5.65
CA SER A 12 3.33 -5.40 -6.59
C SER A 12 1.96 -4.74 -6.72
N PHE A 13 0.89 -5.53 -6.79
CA PHE A 13 -0.48 -5.02 -6.83
C PHE A 13 -0.83 -4.23 -5.56
N ILE A 14 -0.52 -4.78 -4.37
CA ILE A 14 -0.75 -4.09 -3.09
C ILE A 14 0.04 -2.77 -3.02
N MET A 15 1.30 -2.77 -3.48
CA MET A 15 2.12 -1.58 -3.54
C MET A 15 1.47 -0.50 -4.41
N TRP A 16 1.02 -0.85 -5.62
CA TRP A 16 0.35 0.08 -6.52
C TRP A 16 -0.98 0.59 -5.95
N LEU A 17 -1.73 -0.21 -5.18
CA LEU A 17 -2.93 0.28 -4.49
C LEU A 17 -2.61 1.35 -3.45
N VAL A 18 -1.56 1.16 -2.66
CA VAL A 18 -1.14 2.15 -1.64
C VAL A 18 -0.62 3.43 -2.29
N ILE A 19 0.15 3.31 -3.37
CA ILE A 19 0.59 4.45 -4.17
C ILE A 19 -0.61 5.17 -4.79
N GLY A 20 -1.55 4.43 -5.37
CA GLY A 20 -2.79 4.97 -5.93
C GLY A 20 -3.59 5.78 -4.91
N ARG A 21 -3.77 5.24 -3.68
CA ARG A 21 -4.41 5.98 -2.57
C ARG A 21 -3.67 7.28 -2.25
N ALA A 22 -2.34 7.23 -2.20
CA ALA A 22 -1.52 8.40 -1.88
C ALA A 22 -1.61 9.47 -2.97
N ILE A 23 -1.51 9.07 -4.24
CA ILE A 23 -1.67 9.96 -5.39
C ILE A 23 -3.08 10.57 -5.38
N LEU A 24 -4.13 9.76 -5.24
CA LEU A 24 -5.51 10.24 -5.17
C LEU A 24 -5.69 11.24 -4.01
N SER A 25 -5.04 11.03 -2.85
CA SER A 25 -5.11 11.97 -1.74
C SER A 25 -4.45 13.34 -2.02
N LEU A 26 -3.54 13.40 -3.01
CA LEU A 26 -2.94 14.66 -3.48
C LEU A 26 -3.87 15.40 -4.44
N PHE A 27 -4.53 14.68 -5.34
CA PHE A 27 -5.41 15.26 -6.36
C PHE A 27 -6.83 15.51 -5.85
N THR A 28 -7.32 14.72 -4.90
CA THR A 28 -8.71 14.75 -4.46
C THR A 28 -8.79 14.41 -2.98
N LYS A 29 -9.09 15.43 -2.16
CA LYS A 29 -9.40 15.24 -0.73
C LYS A 29 -10.89 15.07 -0.46
N ASP A 30 -11.71 15.07 -1.51
CA ASP A 30 -13.15 15.02 -1.38
C ASP A 30 -13.63 13.63 -0.95
N PRO A 31 -14.25 13.48 0.25
CA PRO A 31 -14.77 12.20 0.73
C PRO A 31 -15.89 11.64 -0.16
N GLY A 32 -16.52 12.48 -0.98
CA GLY A 32 -17.60 12.09 -1.89
C GLY A 32 -17.13 11.38 -3.16
N ASN A 33 -15.82 11.32 -3.43
CA ASN A 33 -15.33 10.67 -4.64
C ASN A 33 -15.36 9.12 -4.49
N PRO A 34 -16.16 8.41 -5.31
CA PRO A 34 -16.30 6.96 -5.20
C PRO A 34 -14.99 6.21 -5.48
N VAL A 35 -14.15 6.73 -6.39
CA VAL A 35 -12.84 6.13 -6.68
C VAL A 35 -11.95 6.21 -5.45
N TYR A 36 -11.82 7.41 -4.85
CA TYR A 36 -11.02 7.57 -3.64
C TYR A 36 -11.55 6.69 -2.48
N GLY A 37 -12.87 6.58 -2.33
CA GLY A 37 -13.51 5.73 -1.33
C GLY A 37 -13.16 4.24 -1.47
N ILE A 38 -13.07 3.72 -2.72
CA ILE A 38 -12.65 2.33 -2.99
C ILE A 38 -11.19 2.13 -2.55
N PHE A 39 -10.28 3.00 -2.98
CA PHE A 39 -8.87 2.90 -2.61
C PHE A 39 -8.67 3.04 -1.10
N LEU A 40 -9.41 3.95 -0.46
CA LEU A 40 -9.37 4.14 0.98
C LEU A 40 -9.77 2.85 1.71
N LYS A 41 -10.94 2.27 1.40
CA LYS A 41 -11.41 1.02 2.02
C LYS A 41 -10.50 -0.18 1.74
N ALA A 42 -9.97 -0.31 0.51
CA ALA A 42 -9.09 -1.41 0.14
C ALA A 42 -7.74 -1.37 0.88
N THR A 43 -7.21 -0.17 1.12
CA THR A 43 -5.90 0.01 1.76
C THR A 43 -5.98 0.25 3.27
N GLU A 44 -7.15 0.61 3.81
CA GLU A 44 -7.37 0.87 5.25
C GLU A 44 -6.84 -0.22 6.18
N PRO A 45 -7.04 -1.54 5.91
CA PRO A 45 -6.55 -2.59 6.78
C PRO A 45 -5.03 -2.57 6.91
N ILE A 46 -4.34 -2.35 5.79
CA ILE A 46 -2.87 -2.27 5.72
C ILE A 46 -2.37 -1.05 6.50
N TYR A 47 -3.06 0.09 6.35
CA TYR A 47 -2.74 1.30 7.09
C TYR A 47 -2.98 1.12 8.60
N LYS A 48 -4.05 0.44 9.02
CA LYS A 48 -4.31 0.14 10.44
C LYS A 48 -3.22 -0.73 11.04
N VAL A 49 -2.81 -1.79 10.35
CA VAL A 49 -1.71 -2.66 10.80
C VAL A 49 -0.41 -1.86 10.89
N THR A 50 -0.10 -1.07 9.87
CA THR A 50 1.15 -0.28 9.86
C THR A 50 1.16 0.79 10.95
N ARG A 51 0.03 1.46 11.21
CA ARG A 51 -0.10 2.43 12.31
C ARG A 51 -0.05 1.77 13.69
N LYS A 52 -0.43 0.50 13.80
CA LYS A 52 -0.27 -0.25 15.07
C LYS A 52 1.21 -0.49 15.39
N ILE A 53 2.04 -0.73 14.37
CA ILE A 53 3.48 -0.92 14.52
C ILE A 53 4.20 0.44 14.63
N PHE A 54 3.78 1.42 13.84
CA PHE A 54 4.35 2.77 13.76
C PHE A 54 3.26 3.83 14.00
N PRO A 55 2.89 4.10 15.26
CA PRO A 55 1.76 4.99 15.60
C PRO A 55 1.95 6.44 15.13
N LYS A 56 3.19 6.90 14.95
CA LYS A 56 3.52 8.23 14.40
C LYS A 56 3.90 8.19 12.91
N GLY A 57 3.73 7.05 12.24
CA GLY A 57 4.07 6.89 10.83
C GLY A 57 3.13 7.71 9.93
N THR A 58 3.71 8.59 9.13
CA THR A 58 2.98 9.29 8.06
C THR A 58 2.70 8.35 6.88
N THR A 59 1.77 8.73 6.00
CA THR A 59 1.45 7.97 4.78
C THR A 59 2.69 7.64 3.94
N ILE A 60 3.66 8.55 3.90
CA ILE A 60 4.96 8.37 3.23
C ILE A 60 5.75 7.22 3.86
N PHE A 61 5.74 7.11 5.19
CA PHE A 61 6.42 6.03 5.91
C PHE A 61 5.81 4.66 5.56
N ILE A 62 4.49 4.58 5.37
CA ILE A 62 3.79 3.36 4.96
C ILE A 62 4.19 2.94 3.55
N ILE A 63 4.31 3.90 2.63
CA ILE A 63 4.78 3.65 1.25
C ILE A 63 6.21 3.11 1.29
N ILE A 64 7.12 3.77 2.01
CA ILE A 64 8.52 3.35 2.13
C ILE A 64 8.61 1.94 2.73
N PHE A 65 7.86 1.66 3.80
CA PHE A 65 7.82 0.35 4.43
C PHE A 65 7.40 -0.75 3.44
N ILE A 66 6.32 -0.53 2.68
CA ILE A 66 5.84 -1.47 1.66
C ILE A 66 6.87 -1.70 0.56
N VAL A 67 7.56 -0.65 0.11
CA VAL A 67 8.61 -0.76 -0.91
C VAL A 67 9.78 -1.61 -0.39
N ILE A 68 10.22 -1.37 0.85
CA ILE A 68 11.28 -2.17 1.48
C ILE A 68 10.86 -3.63 1.59
N VAL A 69 9.65 -3.92 2.09
CA VAL A 69 9.13 -5.28 2.19
C VAL A 69 9.12 -5.97 0.82
N ARG A 70 8.68 -5.28 -0.24
CA ARG A 70 8.71 -5.83 -1.60
C ARG A 70 10.13 -6.16 -2.06
N ILE A 71 11.08 -5.24 -1.88
CA ILE A 71 12.48 -5.45 -2.28
C ILE A 71 13.08 -6.63 -1.51
N LEU A 72 12.83 -6.72 -0.21
CA LEU A 72 13.28 -7.84 0.61
C LEU A 72 12.69 -9.16 0.10
N VAL A 73 11.38 -9.21 -0.17
CA VAL A 73 10.75 -10.44 -0.67
C VAL A 73 11.31 -10.82 -2.05
N VAL A 74 11.49 -9.89 -2.98
CA VAL A 74 12.04 -10.22 -4.32
C VAL A 74 13.51 -10.66 -4.25
N LYS A 75 14.29 -10.11 -3.31
CA LYS A 75 15.72 -10.46 -3.16
C LYS A 75 15.93 -11.80 -2.44
N TYR A 76 15.12 -12.10 -1.43
CA TYR A 76 15.30 -13.26 -0.57
C TYR A 76 14.45 -14.48 -0.96
N LEU A 77 13.42 -14.31 -1.82
CA LEU A 77 12.55 -15.38 -2.28
C LEU A 77 12.89 -15.82 -3.71
#